data_AF-A0A833KZD2-F1
#
_entry.id   AF-A0A833KZD2-F1
#
_cell.length_a   1.000
_cell.length_b   1.000
_cell.length_c   1.000
_cell.angle_alpha   90.00
_cell.angle_beta   90.00
_cell.angle_gamma   90.00
#
_symmetry.space_group_name_H-M   'P 1'
#
loop_
_entity.id
_entity.type
_entity.pdbx_description
1 polymer ?
#
loop_
_entity_poly.entity_id
_entity_poly.type
_entity_poly.pdbx_seq_one_letter_code
_entity_poly.pdbx_strand_id
1 'polypeptide(L)'
;MNKKTLIILIVLIAIVLLIALGTGSYIYWNKWKKLQVGKEALEKAGEAAETITESAIKGVLPSLGTNPLENKPDINPADKANPFKNIKTNPFE
;
A
#
# COMPACT_ATOMS: atom_id res chain seq x y z
N MET A 1 -19.16 -24.68 52.24
CA MET A 1 -18.05 -25.24 51.43
C MET A 1 -16.80 -25.29 52.29
N ASN A 2 -16.14 -26.45 52.39
CA ASN A 2 -14.98 -26.60 53.28
C ASN A 2 -13.79 -25.81 52.72
N LYS A 3 -13.00 -25.18 53.60
CA LYS A 3 -11.83 -24.35 53.19
C LYS A 3 -10.87 -25.13 52.28
N LYS A 4 -10.68 -26.43 52.53
CA LYS A 4 -9.87 -27.34 51.71
C LYS A 4 -10.44 -27.50 50.28
N THR A 5 -11.76 -27.65 50.16
CA THR A 5 -12.45 -27.76 48.86
C THR A 5 -12.35 -26.46 48.06
N LEU A 6 -12.45 -25.31 48.73
CA LEU A 6 -12.28 -23.99 48.10
C LEU A 6 -10.84 -23.78 47.58
N ILE A 7 -9.83 -24.19 48.34
CA ILE A 7 -8.41 -24.11 47.92
C ILE A 7 -8.15 -25.00 46.71
N ILE A 8 -8.64 -26.25 46.72
CA ILE A 8 -8.47 -27.19 45.60
C ILE A 8 -9.10 -26.62 44.31
N LEU A 9 -10.29 -26.02 44.41
CA LEU A 9 -10.98 -25.41 43.27
C LEU A 9 -10.16 -24.25 42.66
N ILE A 10 -9.61 -23.37 43.50
CA ILE A 10 -8.79 -22.23 43.05
C ILE A 10 -7.53 -22.72 42.33
N VAL A 11 -6.86 -23.73 42.88
CA VAL A 11 -5.65 -24.32 42.26
C VAL A 11 -5.97 -24.92 40.90
N LEU A 12 -7.10 -25.64 40.77
CA LEU A 12 -7.54 -26.21 39.50
C LEU A 12 -7.80 -25.13 38.44
N ILE A 13 -8.48 -24.05 38.82
CA ILE A 13 -8.76 -22.91 37.92
C ILE A 13 -7.45 -22.24 37.49
N ALA A 14 -6.50 -22.06 38.41
CA ALA A 14 -5.19 -21.48 38.10
C ALA A 14 -4.40 -22.33 37.10
N ILE A 15 -4.42 -23.67 37.24
CA ILE A 15 -3.76 -24.59 36.31
C ILE A 15 -4.41 -24.50 34.92
N VAL A 16 -5.73 -24.51 34.84
CA VAL A 16 -6.46 -24.38 33.56
C VAL A 16 -6.15 -23.05 32.87
N LEU A 17 -6.10 -21.95 33.63
CA LEU A 17 -5.71 -20.64 33.11
C LEU A 17 -4.28 -20.63 32.55
N LEU A 18 -3.32 -21.24 33.25
CA LEU A 18 -1.93 -21.33 32.78
C LEU A 18 -1.82 -22.12 31.48
N ILE A 19 -2.54 -23.24 31.35
CA ILE A 19 -2.56 -24.05 30.13
C ILE A 19 -3.20 -23.28 28.98
N ALA A 20 -4.33 -22.60 29.22
CA ALA A 20 -5.02 -21.80 28.22
C ALA A 20 -4.16 -20.62 27.73
N LEU A 21 -3.45 -19.93 28.63
CA LEU A 21 -2.53 -18.87 28.27
C LEU A 21 -1.33 -19.40 27.47
N GLY A 22 -0.70 -20.49 27.92
CA GLY A 22 0.45 -21.08 27.22
C GLY A 22 0.10 -21.55 25.81
N THR A 23 -1.00 -22.29 25.66
CA THR A 23 -1.45 -22.79 24.36
C THR A 23 -2.00 -21.68 23.46
N GLY A 24 -2.75 -20.73 24.02
CA GLY A 24 -3.30 -19.58 23.31
C GLY A 24 -2.21 -18.69 22.73
N SER A 25 -1.20 -18.34 23.55
CA SER A 25 -0.05 -17.54 23.11
C SER A 25 0.75 -18.24 22.01
N TYR A 26 0.97 -19.55 22.11
CA TYR A 26 1.70 -20.32 21.10
C TYR A 26 0.97 -20.35 19.74
N ILE A 27 -0.34 -20.63 19.74
CA ILE A 27 -1.14 -20.68 18.50
C ILE A 27 -1.23 -19.28 17.87
N TYR A 28 -1.45 -18.24 18.68
CA TYR A 28 -1.51 -16.86 18.21
C TYR A 28 -0.21 -16.44 17.51
N TRP A 29 0.93 -16.71 18.15
CA TRP A 29 2.26 -16.38 17.62
C TRP A 29 2.55 -17.10 16.30
N ASN A 30 2.20 -18.39 16.20
CA ASN A 30 2.42 -19.17 14.98
C ASN A 30 1.53 -18.69 13.82
N LYS A 31 0.29 -18.29 14.10
CA LYS A 31 -0.61 -17.71 13.08
C LYS A 31 -0.12 -16.35 12.59
N TRP A 32 0.36 -15.50 13.49
CA TRP A 32 0.92 -14.19 13.14
C TRP A 32 2.14 -14.29 12.24
N LYS A 33 3.08 -15.19 12.54
CA LYS A 33 4.26 -15.42 11.68
C LYS A 33 3.87 -15.88 10.28
N LYS A 34 2.93 -16.83 10.15
CA LYS A 34 2.44 -17.29 8.85
C LYS A 34 1.77 -16.18 8.04
N LEU A 35 1.03 -15.29 8.71
CA LEU A 35 0.37 -14.16 8.07
C LEU A 35 1.38 -13.13 7.55
N GLN A 36 2.45 -12.85 8.31
CA GLN A 36 3.52 -11.93 7.88
C GLN A 36 4.31 -12.49 6.69
N VAL A 37 4.70 -13.77 6.75
CA VAL A 37 5.41 -14.44 5.64
C VAL A 37 4.55 -14.48 4.38
N GLY A 38 3.24 -14.72 4.51
CA GLY A 38 2.32 -14.70 3.37
C GLY A 38 2.18 -13.31 2.72
N LYS A 39 2.19 -12.24 3.51
CA LYS A 39 2.16 -10.85 3.00
C LYS A 39 3.46 -10.48 2.29
N GLU A 40 4.61 -10.79 2.87
CA GLU A 40 5.91 -10.50 2.27
C GLU A 40 6.14 -11.29 0.97
N ALA A 41 5.68 -12.55 0.92
CA ALA A 41 5.73 -13.35 -0.30
C ALA A 41 4.81 -12.79 -1.41
N LEU A 42 3.64 -12.28 -1.05
CA LEU A 42 2.70 -11.68 -2.00
C LEU A 42 3.21 -10.34 -2.54
N GLU A 43 3.82 -9.53 -1.68
CA GLU A 43 4.44 -8.25 -2.04
C GLU A 43 5.62 -8.46 -3.01
N LYS A 44 6.52 -9.39 -2.70
CA LYS A 44 7.62 -9.78 -3.62
C LYS A 44 7.12 -10.33 -4.96
N ALA A 45 6.01 -11.07 -4.96
CA ALA A 45 5.41 -11.56 -6.20
C ALA A 45 4.80 -10.43 -7.04
N GLY A 46 4.21 -9.42 -6.38
CA GLY A 46 3.71 -8.20 -7.03
C GLY A 46 4.83 -7.38 -7.68
N GLU A 47 5.91 -7.12 -6.94
CA GLU A 47 7.09 -6.41 -7.45
C GLU A 47 7.74 -7.15 -8.62
N ALA A 48 7.83 -8.48 -8.55
CA ALA A 48 8.36 -9.31 -9.64
C ALA A 48 7.46 -9.25 -10.89
N ALA A 49 6.14 -9.23 -10.72
CA ALA A 49 5.22 -9.09 -11.84
C ALA A 49 5.34 -7.70 -12.50
N GLU A 50 5.42 -6.64 -11.69
CA GLU A 50 5.55 -5.26 -12.16
C GLU A 50 6.86 -5.04 -12.94
N THR A 51 7.98 -5.58 -12.45
CA THR A 51 9.28 -5.51 -13.15
C THR A 51 9.29 -6.29 -14.47
N ILE A 52 8.63 -7.44 -14.54
CA ILE A 52 8.48 -8.19 -15.79
C ILE A 52 7.61 -7.41 -16.79
N THR A 53 6.49 -6.84 -16.32
CA THR A 53 5.62 -6.01 -17.14
C THR A 53 6.35 -4.77 -17.66
N GLU A 54 7.07 -4.04 -16.80
CA GLU A 54 7.83 -2.86 -17.21
C GLU A 54 8.94 -3.20 -18.21
N SER A 55 9.62 -4.34 -18.02
CA SER A 55 10.64 -4.85 -18.95
C SER A 55 10.05 -5.22 -20.33
N ALA A 56 8.85 -5.81 -20.35
CA ALA A 56 8.15 -6.14 -21.58
C ALA A 56 7.68 -4.88 -22.34
N ILE A 57 7.28 -3.83 -21.62
CA ILE A 57 6.80 -2.58 -22.22
C ILE A 57 7.97 -1.73 -22.75
N LYS A 58 9.13 -1.71 -22.08
CA LYS A 58 10.32 -0.97 -22.51
C LYS A 58 10.90 -1.45 -23.86
N GLY A 59 10.61 -2.69 -24.28
CA GLY A 59 11.07 -3.23 -25.57
C GLY A 59 10.14 -2.96 -26.75
N VAL A 60 8.87 -2.61 -26.52
CA VAL A 60 7.84 -2.50 -27.57
C VAL A 60 7.50 -1.06 -27.95
N LEU A 61 7.81 -0.09 -27.10
CA LEU A 61 7.53 1.33 -27.34
C LEU A 61 8.84 2.09 -27.52
N PRO A 62 9.12 2.61 -28.73
CA PRO A 62 10.28 3.46 -28.94
C PRO A 62 10.18 4.70 -28.03
N SER A 63 11.30 5.13 -27.45
CA SER A 63 11.34 6.35 -26.65
C SER A 63 10.86 7.53 -27.49
N LEU A 64 9.77 8.18 -27.07
CA LEU A 64 9.27 9.42 -27.66
C LEU A 64 10.20 10.57 -27.25
N GLY A 65 11.45 10.55 -27.74
CA GLY A 65 12.53 11.46 -27.34
C GLY A 65 12.38 12.89 -27.83
N THR A 66 11.37 13.18 -28.66
CA THR A 66 11.10 14.53 -29.17
C THR A 66 9.61 14.71 -29.36
N ASN A 67 9.02 15.71 -28.71
CA ASN A 67 7.65 16.13 -28.97
C ASN A 67 7.64 16.96 -30.27
N PRO A 68 7.04 16.47 -31.38
CA PRO A 68 7.05 17.20 -32.66
C PRO A 68 6.31 18.54 -32.58
N LEU A 69 5.48 18.73 -31.55
CA LEU A 69 4.72 19.95 -31.30
C LEU A 69 5.46 20.96 -30.41
N GLU A 70 6.65 20.63 -29.89
CA GLU A 70 7.44 21.51 -29.03
C GLU A 70 7.98 22.72 -29.79
N ASN A 71 8.30 22.55 -31.07
CA ASN A 71 8.71 23.61 -31.99
C ASN A 71 7.59 24.06 -32.94
N LYS A 72 6.32 23.79 -32.62
CA LYS A 72 5.23 24.22 -33.50
C LYS A 72 5.15 25.75 -33.52
N PRO A 73 4.97 26.38 -34.69
CA PRO A 73 4.67 27.80 -34.75
C PRO A 73 3.34 28.07 -34.05
N ASP A 74 3.27 29.19 -33.31
CA ASP A 74 2.01 29.69 -32.78
C ASP A 74 1.15 30.23 -33.93
N ILE A 75 0.30 29.32 -34.44
CA ILE A 75 -0.62 29.57 -35.55
C ILE A 75 -1.94 30.18 -35.08
N ASN A 76 -2.18 30.37 -33.77
CA ASN A 76 -3.47 30.86 -33.31
C ASN A 76 -3.62 32.36 -33.65
N PRO A 77 -4.45 32.74 -34.64
CA PRO A 77 -4.57 34.13 -35.06
C PRO A 77 -5.28 34.97 -33.99
N ALA A 78 -6.14 34.33 -33.17
CA ALA A 78 -6.84 34.98 -32.07
C ALA A 78 -5.86 35.44 -30.98
N ASP A 79 -4.77 34.69 -30.76
CA ASP A 79 -3.74 35.03 -29.78
C ASP A 79 -2.87 36.22 -30.18
N LYS A 80 -2.82 36.57 -31.48
CA LYS A 80 -2.11 37.76 -31.99
C LYS A 80 -3.06 38.94 -32.21
N ALA A 81 -4.33 38.66 -32.42
CA ALA A 81 -5.37 39.66 -32.65
C ALA A 81 -6.06 40.14 -31.37
N ASN A 82 -5.80 39.52 -30.21
CA ASN A 82 -6.39 39.94 -28.94
C ASN A 82 -5.64 41.15 -28.34
N PRO A 83 -6.22 42.38 -28.40
CA PRO A 83 -5.57 43.58 -27.86
C PRO A 83 -5.51 43.60 -26.33
N PHE A 84 -6.22 42.69 -25.65
CA PHE A 84 -6.27 42.58 -24.19
C PHE A 84 -5.43 41.43 -23.63
N LYS A 85 -4.61 40.75 -24.46
CA LYS A 85 -3.82 39.58 -24.04
C LYS A 85 -2.88 39.83 -22.86
N ASN A 86 -2.40 41.07 -22.71
CA ASN A 86 -1.51 41.48 -21.62
C ASN A 86 -2.26 42.06 -20.41
N ILE A 87 -3.59 42.16 -20.47
CA ILE A 87 -4.42 42.67 -19.39
C ILE A 87 -4.99 41.45 -18.66
N LYS A 88 -4.19 40.92 -17.74
CA LYS A 88 -4.62 39.85 -16.84
C LYS A 88 -5.26 40.49 -15.60
N THR A 89 -6.44 41.10 -15.76
CA THR A 89 -7.20 41.62 -14.62
C THR A 89 -8.18 40.54 -14.19
N ASN A 90 -7.81 39.73 -13.20
CA ASN A 90 -8.77 38.89 -12.50
C ASN A 90 -9.46 39.78 -11.44
N PRO A 91 -10.77 40.08 -11.56
CA PRO A 91 -11.46 40.96 -10.61
C PRO A 91 -11.81 40.28 -9.28
N PHE A 92 -11.40 39.03 -9.08
CA PHE A 92 -11.62 38.24 -7.86
C PHE A 92 -10.32 37.73 -7.23
N GLU A 93 -9.15 38.20 -7.71
CA GLU A 93 -7.85 38.08 -7.04
C GLU A 93 -7.53 39.34 -6.23
#